data_AF-A0A7K4JRU9-F1
#
_entry.id   AF-A0A7K4JRU9-F1
#
_cell.length_a   1.000
_cell.length_b   1.000
_cell.length_c   1.000
_cell.angle_alpha   90.00
_cell.angle_beta   90.00
_cell.angle_gamma   90.00
#
_symmetry.space_group_name_H-M   'P 1'
#
loop_
_entity.id
_entity.type
_entity.pdbx_description
1 polymer ?
#
loop_
_entity_poly.entity_id
_entity_poly.type
_entity_poly.pdbx_seq_one_letter_code
_entity_poly.pdbx_strand_id
1 'polypeptide(L)'
;CPLPPRLLVGAPWDGDRQGDVYKCRVGPPNATCAKANLGSAASWLSPLSGGTMHLGMTLLDSKDGGFVACAPLWSQECGTSVFSTGICARLDGDLQPVGTIAPTAQRCSTYMDIVIVLDGSNSIYPWYEVQNFLSNILSKFFIGPGQIQVAVLQYGERAVHEWELGRYRTAQEVVEAAKNISRQEGRETRTAFAIHRA
;
A
#
# COMPACT_ATOMS: atom_id res chain seq x y z
N CYS A 1 -20.18 -35.69 29.94
CA CYS A 1 -18.82 -35.99 29.43
C CYS A 1 -18.19 -34.72 28.88
N PRO A 2 -16.94 -34.40 29.24
CA PRO A 2 -16.20 -33.37 28.53
C PRO A 2 -16.03 -33.80 27.07
N LEU A 3 -16.13 -32.85 26.13
CA LEU A 3 -15.91 -33.10 24.71
C LEU A 3 -14.48 -33.64 24.50
N PRO A 4 -14.26 -34.56 23.56
CA PRO A 4 -12.92 -35.07 23.28
C PRO A 4 -11.99 -33.92 22.87
N PRO A 5 -10.71 -33.97 23.28
CA PRO A 5 -9.74 -32.95 22.90
C PRO A 5 -9.62 -32.90 21.37
N ARG A 6 -9.45 -31.70 20.85
CA ARG A 6 -9.31 -31.46 19.40
C ARG A 6 -7.94 -30.84 19.16
N LEU A 7 -7.26 -31.30 18.11
CA LEU A 7 -5.97 -30.79 17.68
C LEU A 7 -6.20 -29.79 16.55
N LEU A 8 -5.63 -28.59 16.68
CA LEU A 8 -5.56 -27.61 15.59
C LEU A 8 -4.22 -27.76 14.88
N VAL A 9 -4.25 -27.80 13.55
CA VAL A 9 -3.08 -27.97 12.70
C VAL A 9 -3.06 -26.86 11.65
N GLY A 10 -1.98 -26.11 11.59
CA GLY A 10 -1.76 -25.12 10.55
C GLY A 10 -1.07 -25.75 9.34
N ALA A 11 -1.53 -25.42 8.14
CA ALA A 11 -0.99 -25.92 6.88
C ALA A 11 -0.64 -24.77 5.93
N PRO A 12 0.44 -24.01 6.20
CA PRO A 12 0.76 -22.77 5.47
C PRO A 12 1.16 -22.93 4.00
N TRP A 13 1.26 -24.17 3.51
CA TRP A 13 1.64 -24.50 2.13
C TRP A 13 0.47 -25.03 1.29
N ASP A 14 -0.68 -25.22 1.92
CA ASP A 14 -1.89 -25.70 1.26
C ASP A 14 -2.49 -24.63 0.34
N GLY A 15 -3.20 -25.07 -0.71
CA GLY A 15 -3.89 -24.17 -1.65
C GLY A 15 -2.97 -23.13 -2.31
N ASP A 16 -1.86 -23.58 -2.91
CA ASP A 16 -0.86 -22.72 -3.56
C ASP A 16 -0.28 -21.63 -2.65
N ARG A 17 0.16 -22.04 -1.45
CA ARG A 17 0.78 -21.15 -0.43
C ARG A 17 -0.15 -20.06 0.13
N GLN A 18 -1.46 -20.16 -0.10
CA GLN A 18 -2.44 -19.38 0.66
C GLN A 18 -2.47 -19.84 2.12
N GLY A 19 -2.32 -21.15 2.33
CA GLY A 19 -2.35 -21.79 3.64
C GLY A 19 -3.77 -21.95 4.18
N ASP A 20 -3.93 -22.92 5.07
CA ASP A 20 -5.22 -23.19 5.72
C ASP A 20 -5.03 -23.75 7.13
N VAL A 21 -6.13 -23.94 7.84
CA VAL A 21 -6.17 -24.53 9.19
C VAL A 21 -7.08 -25.74 9.19
N TYR A 22 -6.64 -26.75 9.93
CA TYR A 22 -7.32 -28.04 10.07
C TYR A 22 -7.65 -28.30 11.52
N LYS A 23 -8.79 -28.94 11.74
CA LYS A 23 -9.25 -29.38 13.06
C LYS A 23 -9.40 -30.89 13.08
N CYS A 24 -8.52 -31.55 13.80
CA CYS A 24 -8.42 -33.00 13.87
C CYS A 24 -8.99 -33.53 15.19
N ARG A 25 -9.69 -34.65 15.15
CA ARG A 25 -10.10 -35.37 16.36
C ARG A 25 -8.89 -36.06 16.99
N VAL A 26 -8.72 -35.99 18.31
CA VAL A 26 -7.67 -36.75 19.00
C VAL A 26 -8.29 -38.03 19.54
N GLY A 27 -7.75 -39.19 19.13
CA GLY A 27 -8.26 -40.50 19.54
C GLY A 27 -7.78 -41.63 18.62
N PRO A 28 -8.65 -42.18 17.76
CA PRO A 28 -8.31 -43.34 16.93
C PRO A 28 -7.23 -43.01 15.87
N PRO A 29 -6.43 -43.99 15.43
CA PRO A 29 -5.34 -43.80 14.46
C PRO A 29 -5.81 -43.29 13.07
N ASN A 30 -7.11 -43.45 12.74
CA ASN A 30 -7.74 -42.93 11.51
C ASN A 30 -8.55 -41.65 11.76
N ALA A 31 -8.08 -40.77 12.65
CA ALA A 31 -8.78 -39.54 12.94
C ALA A 31 -8.88 -38.63 11.71
N THR A 32 -10.08 -38.15 11.42
CA THR A 32 -10.32 -37.22 10.32
C THR A 32 -10.06 -35.78 10.77
N CYS A 33 -9.54 -34.98 9.83
CA CYS A 33 -9.33 -33.55 10.00
C CYS A 33 -10.31 -32.79 9.11
N ALA A 34 -11.03 -31.83 9.69
CA ALA A 34 -11.86 -30.90 8.94
C ALA A 34 -11.02 -29.68 8.52
N LYS A 35 -11.07 -29.32 7.23
CA LYS A 35 -10.41 -28.15 6.66
C LYS A 35 -11.28 -26.90 6.83
N ALA A 36 -10.69 -25.78 7.21
CA ALA A 36 -11.41 -24.52 7.40
C ALA A 36 -11.83 -23.85 6.07
N ASN A 37 -11.11 -24.10 4.97
CA ASN A 37 -11.37 -23.51 3.65
C ASN A 37 -11.30 -21.98 3.66
N LEU A 38 -10.30 -21.44 4.35
CA LEU A 38 -10.19 -19.99 4.59
C LEU A 38 -9.87 -19.18 3.34
N GLY A 39 -9.23 -19.80 2.33
CA GLY A 39 -8.96 -19.16 1.04
C GLY A 39 -10.22 -18.79 0.24
N SER A 40 -11.35 -19.49 0.45
CA SER A 40 -12.62 -19.22 -0.23
C SER A 40 -13.67 -18.54 0.67
N ALA A 41 -13.66 -18.82 1.97
CA ALA A 41 -14.63 -18.29 2.93
C ALA A 41 -14.36 -16.85 3.38
N ALA A 42 -13.12 -16.36 3.20
CA ALA A 42 -12.71 -15.05 3.67
C ALA A 42 -11.96 -14.28 2.57
N SER A 43 -12.69 -13.89 1.52
CA SER A 43 -12.20 -13.04 0.43
C SER A 43 -11.55 -11.73 0.91
N TRP A 44 -11.91 -11.25 2.09
CA TRP A 44 -11.29 -10.09 2.76
C TRP A 44 -9.85 -10.34 3.22
N LEU A 45 -9.43 -11.60 3.36
CA LEU A 45 -8.06 -11.97 3.70
C LEU A 45 -7.16 -12.05 2.47
N SER A 46 -7.75 -12.19 1.28
CA SER A 46 -6.99 -12.32 0.03
C SER A 46 -6.16 -11.06 -0.21
N PRO A 47 -4.84 -11.17 -0.46
CA PRO A 47 -4.01 -10.04 -0.81
C PRO A 47 -4.51 -9.41 -2.11
N LEU A 48 -4.50 -8.08 -2.16
CA LEU A 48 -4.96 -7.29 -3.32
C LEU A 48 -4.28 -7.69 -4.64
N SER A 49 -3.10 -8.30 -4.57
CA SER A 49 -2.27 -8.69 -5.74
C SER A 49 -2.10 -10.19 -5.94
N GLY A 50 -2.89 -11.06 -5.28
CA GLY A 50 -2.81 -12.52 -5.48
C GLY A 50 -1.52 -13.18 -4.93
N GLY A 51 -0.88 -12.55 -3.93
CA GLY A 51 0.33 -13.06 -3.28
C GLY A 51 0.12 -14.23 -2.31
N THR A 52 1.23 -14.82 -1.89
CA THR A 52 1.28 -15.92 -0.90
C THR A 52 0.99 -15.41 0.51
N MET A 53 0.07 -16.05 1.23
CA MET A 53 -0.33 -15.61 2.57
C MET A 53 0.29 -16.46 3.69
N HIS A 54 0.50 -17.76 3.43
CA HIS A 54 0.99 -18.72 4.42
C HIS A 54 0.16 -18.74 5.71
N LEU A 55 -1.17 -18.73 5.59
CA LEU A 55 -2.10 -18.78 6.72
C LEU A 55 -1.93 -20.08 7.52
N GLY A 56 -1.96 -19.97 8.84
CA GLY A 56 -1.77 -21.10 9.75
C GLY A 56 -0.32 -21.32 10.19
N MET A 57 0.62 -20.42 9.84
CA MET A 57 1.98 -20.43 10.45
C MET A 57 1.96 -20.14 11.95
N THR A 58 0.94 -19.42 12.43
CA THR A 58 0.76 -19.17 13.86
C THR A 58 -0.70 -19.38 14.22
N LEU A 59 -0.94 -20.17 15.27
CA LEU A 59 -2.26 -20.48 15.79
C LEU A 59 -2.30 -20.13 17.27
N LEU A 60 -3.39 -19.50 17.68
CA LEU A 60 -3.63 -19.08 19.05
C LEU A 60 -5.03 -19.51 19.46
N ASP A 61 -5.17 -20.04 20.66
CA ASP A 61 -6.48 -20.34 21.25
C ASP A 61 -7.14 -19.04 21.74
N SER A 62 -8.46 -18.92 21.57
CA SER A 62 -9.24 -17.80 22.09
C SER A 62 -10.09 -18.25 23.27
N LYS A 63 -10.15 -17.43 24.32
CA LYS A 63 -10.93 -17.71 25.54
C LYS A 63 -12.43 -17.90 25.28
N ASP A 64 -12.93 -17.40 24.15
CA ASP A 64 -14.33 -17.50 23.73
C ASP A 64 -14.67 -18.87 23.07
N GLY A 65 -13.74 -19.83 23.08
CA GLY A 65 -13.92 -21.15 22.44
C GLY A 65 -13.65 -21.19 20.94
N GLY A 66 -13.19 -20.06 20.39
CA GLY A 66 -12.64 -19.94 19.04
C GLY A 66 -11.11 -19.97 19.03
N PHE A 67 -10.51 -19.59 17.90
CA PHE A 67 -9.06 -19.52 17.74
C PHE A 67 -8.70 -18.43 16.73
N VAL A 68 -7.43 -18.04 16.71
CA VAL A 68 -6.89 -17.06 15.77
C VAL A 68 -5.83 -17.75 14.94
N ALA A 69 -5.95 -17.61 13.62
CA ALA A 69 -4.99 -18.10 12.66
C ALA A 69 -4.31 -16.93 11.96
N CYS A 70 -2.98 -16.90 11.99
CA CYS A 70 -2.20 -15.81 11.43
C CYS A 70 -1.30 -16.25 10.27
N ALA A 71 -1.08 -15.28 9.40
CA ALA A 71 -0.26 -15.30 8.20
C ALA A 71 0.77 -14.15 8.33
N PRO A 72 1.89 -14.34 9.06
CA PRO A 72 2.86 -13.27 9.29
C PRO A 72 3.64 -12.87 8.02
N LEU A 73 3.65 -13.70 6.98
CA LEU A 73 4.25 -13.39 5.68
C LEU A 73 3.27 -12.76 4.68
N TRP A 74 2.03 -12.49 5.10
CA TRP A 74 1.11 -11.73 4.28
C TRP A 74 1.67 -10.33 4.02
N SER A 75 1.70 -9.96 2.75
CA SER A 75 2.22 -8.68 2.29
C SER A 75 1.18 -7.94 1.46
N GLN A 76 1.24 -6.61 1.54
CA GLN A 76 0.46 -5.71 0.72
C GLN A 76 1.38 -4.88 -0.16
N GLU A 77 0.96 -4.68 -1.41
CA GLU A 77 1.62 -3.78 -2.35
C GLU A 77 1.01 -2.39 -2.24
N CYS A 78 1.86 -1.40 -1.98
CA CYS A 78 1.49 0.01 -1.96
C CYS A 78 2.40 0.75 -2.96
N GLY A 79 1.88 1.01 -4.15
CA GLY A 79 2.66 1.58 -5.24
C GLY A 79 3.77 0.64 -5.70
N THR A 80 5.03 1.07 -5.61
CA THR A 80 6.21 0.24 -5.95
C THR A 80 6.81 -0.48 -4.74
N SER A 81 6.20 -0.36 -3.56
CA SER A 81 6.72 -0.90 -2.31
C SER A 81 5.85 -2.05 -1.81
N VAL A 82 6.51 -3.06 -1.23
CA VAL A 82 5.85 -4.21 -0.60
C VAL A 82 6.01 -4.10 0.91
N PHE A 83 4.90 -4.15 1.63
CA PHE A 83 4.87 -4.08 3.08
C PHE A 83 4.37 -5.41 3.66
N SER A 84 5.25 -6.14 4.34
CA SER A 84 4.90 -7.37 5.06
C SER A 84 4.44 -7.01 6.48
N THR A 85 3.14 -6.86 6.64
CA THR A 85 2.51 -6.43 7.91
C THR A 85 1.88 -7.60 8.66
N GLY A 86 1.63 -8.71 7.96
CA GLY A 86 0.93 -9.88 8.46
C GLY A 86 -0.58 -9.66 8.59
N ILE A 87 -1.33 -10.76 8.59
CA ILE A 87 -2.78 -10.75 8.80
C ILE A 87 -3.20 -11.90 9.69
N CYS A 88 -4.25 -11.72 10.48
CA CYS A 88 -4.84 -12.80 11.25
C CYS A 88 -6.36 -12.87 11.03
N ALA A 89 -6.90 -14.08 11.07
CA ALA A 89 -8.32 -14.37 11.04
C ALA A 89 -8.76 -14.91 12.40
N ARG A 90 -9.85 -14.37 12.94
CA ARG A 90 -10.54 -14.94 14.09
C ARG A 90 -11.55 -15.96 13.58
N LEU A 91 -11.49 -17.14 14.17
CA LEU A 91 -12.29 -18.31 13.82
C LEU A 91 -13.10 -18.74 15.04
N ASP A 92 -14.34 -19.14 14.82
CA ASP A 92 -15.17 -19.72 15.86
C ASP A 92 -14.87 -21.22 16.08
N GLY A 93 -15.63 -21.84 16.99
CA GLY A 93 -15.51 -23.27 17.30
C GLY A 93 -15.76 -24.20 16.10
N ASP A 94 -16.35 -23.73 15.00
CA ASP A 94 -16.66 -24.51 13.81
C ASP A 94 -15.78 -24.14 12.59
N LEU A 95 -14.63 -23.49 12.85
CA LEU A 95 -13.68 -23.02 11.84
C LEU A 95 -14.25 -21.95 10.91
N GLN A 96 -15.33 -21.26 11.28
CA GLN A 96 -15.88 -20.18 10.46
C GLN A 96 -15.20 -18.85 10.78
N PRO A 97 -14.82 -18.06 9.76
CA PRO A 97 -14.23 -16.73 9.96
C PRO A 97 -15.28 -15.77 10.52
N VAL A 98 -15.03 -15.26 11.73
CA VAL A 98 -15.89 -14.28 12.42
C VAL A 98 -15.32 -12.87 12.38
N GLY A 99 -14.07 -12.71 11.93
CA GLY A 99 -13.46 -11.40 11.76
C GLY A 99 -11.99 -11.47 11.37
N THR A 100 -11.45 -10.31 11.00
CA THR A 100 -10.06 -10.14 10.59
C THR A 100 -9.36 -9.19 11.55
N ILE A 101 -8.10 -9.48 11.86
CA ILE A 101 -7.21 -8.68 12.68
C ILE A 101 -6.02 -8.30 11.80
N ALA A 102 -6.03 -7.05 11.34
CA ALA A 102 -4.99 -6.48 10.50
C ALA A 102 -4.67 -5.04 10.98
N PRO A 103 -4.15 -4.88 12.22
CA PRO A 103 -3.96 -3.56 12.83
C PRO A 103 -2.93 -2.70 12.09
N THR A 104 -2.01 -3.37 11.39
CA THR A 104 -0.92 -2.79 10.60
C THR A 104 -1.18 -2.86 9.10
N ALA A 105 -2.37 -3.29 8.64
CA ALA A 105 -2.76 -3.12 7.24
C ALA A 105 -2.86 -1.63 6.96
N GLN A 106 -1.73 -1.06 6.56
CA GLN A 106 -1.59 0.34 6.28
C GLN A 106 -2.49 0.61 5.08
N ARG A 107 -3.44 1.53 5.21
CA ARG A 107 -4.02 2.15 4.01
C ARG A 107 -2.83 2.61 3.19
N CYS A 108 -2.71 2.20 1.93
CA CYS A 108 -1.62 2.57 1.04
C CYS A 108 -1.69 4.07 0.67
N SER A 109 -1.80 4.93 1.67
CA SER A 109 -1.86 6.36 1.57
C SER A 109 -0.44 6.88 1.74
N THR A 110 0.21 7.13 0.61
CA THR A 110 1.43 7.93 0.55
C THR A 110 1.02 9.40 0.65
N TYR A 111 0.76 9.87 1.87
CA TYR A 111 0.53 11.29 2.12
C TYR A 111 1.89 12.00 2.06
N MET A 112 2.11 12.79 1.01
CA MET A 112 3.32 13.57 0.87
C MET A 112 3.02 14.82 0.06
N ASP A 113 3.49 15.95 0.55
CA ASP A 113 3.46 17.21 -0.17
C ASP A 113 4.84 17.44 -0.80
N ILE A 114 4.87 17.64 -2.11
CA ILE A 114 6.10 17.87 -2.88
C ILE A 114 5.99 19.24 -3.55
N VAL A 115 6.93 20.13 -3.24
CA VAL A 115 7.09 21.41 -3.95
C VAL A 115 8.32 21.30 -4.84
N ILE A 116 8.11 21.35 -6.16
CA ILE A 116 9.21 21.32 -7.13
C ILE A 116 9.56 22.76 -7.51
N VAL A 117 10.79 23.16 -7.24
CA VAL A 117 11.31 24.50 -7.54
C VAL A 117 12.14 24.45 -8.82
N LEU A 118 11.68 25.12 -9.88
CA LEU A 118 12.26 25.09 -11.22
C LEU A 118 12.99 26.39 -11.56
N ASP A 119 14.22 26.29 -12.04
CA ASP A 119 14.98 27.43 -12.56
C ASP A 119 14.50 27.80 -13.98
N GLY A 120 13.80 28.92 -14.10
CA GLY A 120 13.28 29.49 -15.35
C GLY A 120 14.12 30.63 -15.92
N SER A 121 15.37 30.81 -15.46
CA SER A 121 16.27 31.88 -15.91
C SER A 121 16.75 31.68 -17.36
N ASN A 122 17.43 32.70 -17.92
CA ASN A 122 17.95 32.66 -19.29
C ASN A 122 19.11 31.68 -19.53
N SER A 123 19.76 31.20 -18.48
CA SER A 123 20.81 30.18 -18.60
C SER A 123 20.26 28.77 -18.82
N ILE A 124 18.97 28.54 -18.59
CA ILE A 124 18.33 27.23 -18.80
C ILE A 124 17.70 27.17 -20.18
N TYR A 125 18.36 26.43 -21.07
CA TYR A 125 17.90 26.17 -22.42
C TYR A 125 18.48 24.82 -22.92
N PRO A 126 17.71 24.01 -23.66
CA PRO A 126 16.33 24.25 -24.07
C PRO A 126 15.29 23.87 -22.99
N TRP A 127 14.21 24.65 -22.89
CA TRP A 127 13.20 24.47 -21.82
C TRP A 127 12.46 23.14 -21.85
N TYR A 128 12.31 22.54 -23.03
CA TYR A 128 11.58 21.28 -23.17
C TYR A 128 12.23 20.14 -22.37
N GLU A 129 13.53 20.20 -22.07
CA GLU A 129 14.18 19.19 -21.24
C GLU A 129 13.70 19.23 -19.80
N VAL A 130 13.44 20.44 -19.26
CA VAL A 130 12.84 20.63 -17.94
C VAL A 130 11.40 20.09 -17.92
N GLN A 131 10.61 20.39 -18.95
CA GLN A 131 9.25 19.88 -19.09
C GLN A 131 9.21 18.34 -19.18
N ASN A 132 10.15 17.74 -19.93
CA ASN A 132 10.27 16.30 -20.07
C ASN A 132 10.70 15.64 -18.75
N PHE A 133 11.69 16.21 -18.06
CA PHE A 133 12.11 15.74 -16.73
C PHE A 133 10.93 15.76 -15.75
N LEU A 134 10.21 16.88 -15.71
CA LEU A 134 9.06 17.06 -14.83
C LEU A 134 7.95 16.06 -15.17
N SER A 135 7.60 15.88 -16.43
CA SER A 135 6.62 14.87 -16.88
C SER A 135 7.02 13.44 -16.50
N ASN A 136 8.31 13.11 -16.62
CA ASN A 136 8.84 11.78 -16.33
C ASN A 136 8.84 11.44 -14.85
N ILE A 137 9.10 12.42 -13.97
CA ILE A 137 9.05 12.18 -12.52
C ILE A 137 7.60 12.15 -12.00
N LEU A 138 6.75 13.08 -12.46
CA LEU A 138 5.36 13.19 -12.02
C LEU A 138 4.51 11.99 -12.44
N SER A 139 4.80 11.39 -13.60
CA SER A 139 4.11 10.17 -14.04
C SER A 139 4.37 8.95 -13.15
N LYS A 140 5.40 9.00 -12.29
CA LYS A 140 5.74 7.94 -11.33
C LYS A 140 5.11 8.16 -9.95
N PHE A 141 4.52 9.32 -9.70
CA PHE A 141 3.90 9.64 -8.42
C PHE A 141 2.43 9.20 -8.39
N PHE A 142 2.01 8.63 -7.26
CA PHE A 142 0.61 8.36 -6.96
C PHE A 142 -0.07 9.64 -6.47
N ILE A 143 -0.51 10.46 -7.43
CA ILE A 143 -1.16 11.76 -7.19
C ILE A 143 -2.67 11.58 -7.13
N GLY A 144 -3.29 12.02 -6.03
CA GLY A 144 -4.72 11.87 -5.81
C GLY A 144 -5.21 12.48 -4.50
N PRO A 145 -6.53 12.67 -4.34
CA PRO A 145 -7.11 13.09 -3.06
C PRO A 145 -6.75 12.09 -1.95
N GLY A 146 -6.03 12.56 -0.92
CA GLY A 146 -5.52 11.69 0.14
C GLY A 146 -4.31 10.83 -0.26
N GLN A 147 -3.57 11.24 -1.29
CA GLN A 147 -2.27 10.70 -1.70
C GLN A 147 -1.27 11.85 -1.89
N ILE A 148 -0.29 11.70 -2.80
CA ILE A 148 0.72 12.73 -3.05
C ILE A 148 0.05 13.98 -3.64
N GLN A 149 0.44 15.14 -3.14
CA GLN A 149 0.08 16.45 -3.69
C GLN A 149 1.34 17.13 -4.20
N VAL A 150 1.25 17.80 -5.34
CA VAL A 150 2.41 18.44 -5.97
C VAL A 150 2.12 19.89 -6.31
N ALA A 151 3.02 20.78 -5.89
CA ALA A 151 3.09 22.16 -6.32
C ALA A 151 4.35 22.38 -7.17
N VAL A 152 4.28 23.34 -8.09
CA VAL A 152 5.43 23.74 -8.89
C VAL A 152 5.61 25.25 -8.78
N LEU A 153 6.81 25.65 -8.38
CA LEU A 153 7.24 27.03 -8.33
C LEU A 153 8.36 27.24 -9.35
N GLN A 154 8.19 28.17 -10.27
CA GLN A 154 9.22 28.57 -11.20
C GLN A 154 9.90 29.86 -10.71
N TYR A 155 11.22 29.96 -10.85
CA TYR A 155 11.98 31.13 -10.42
C TYR A 155 12.99 31.66 -11.45
N GLY A 156 13.30 32.95 -11.34
CA GLY A 156 14.34 33.65 -12.10
C GLY A 156 14.61 34.99 -11.41
N GLU A 157 14.15 36.09 -12.01
CA GLU A 157 14.10 37.41 -11.35
C GLU A 157 12.96 37.50 -10.30
N ARG A 158 11.87 36.75 -10.53
CA ARG A 158 10.72 36.59 -9.63
C ARG A 158 10.47 35.09 -9.41
N ALA A 159 9.67 34.76 -8.40
CA ALA A 159 9.25 33.41 -8.09
C ALA A 159 7.72 33.32 -8.14
N VAL A 160 7.20 32.41 -8.97
CA VAL A 160 5.78 32.27 -9.33
C VAL A 160 5.37 30.82 -9.17
N HIS A 161 4.23 30.57 -8.52
CA HIS A 161 3.61 29.25 -8.53
C HIS A 161 2.96 29.03 -9.90
N GLU A 162 3.45 28.02 -10.63
CA GLU A 162 2.72 27.50 -11.80
C GLU A 162 1.41 26.85 -11.32
N TRP A 163 1.47 26.18 -10.16
CA TRP A 163 0.31 25.77 -9.38
C TRP A 163 0.67 25.44 -7.93
N GLU A 164 -0.35 25.49 -7.08
CA GLU A 164 -0.29 25.16 -5.65
C GLU A 164 -0.65 23.69 -5.37
N LEU A 165 -0.38 23.22 -4.15
CA LEU A 165 -0.82 21.91 -3.67
C LEU A 165 -2.36 21.81 -3.75
N GLY A 166 -2.89 20.63 -4.07
CA GLY A 166 -4.35 20.44 -4.17
C GLY A 166 -4.97 20.91 -5.50
N ARG A 167 -4.21 21.58 -6.38
CA ARG A 167 -4.75 22.10 -7.66
C ARG A 167 -5.20 21.00 -8.60
N TYR A 168 -4.45 19.91 -8.66
CA TYR A 168 -4.69 18.77 -9.54
C TYR A 168 -4.94 17.51 -8.72
N ARG A 169 -5.81 16.63 -9.25
CA ARG A 169 -6.28 15.45 -8.52
C ARG A 169 -5.85 14.14 -9.15
N THR A 170 -5.14 14.17 -10.28
CA THR A 170 -4.65 12.98 -10.94
C THR A 170 -3.24 13.20 -11.50
N ALA A 171 -2.47 12.12 -11.64
CA ALA A 171 -1.14 12.19 -12.26
C ALA A 171 -1.21 12.65 -13.73
N GLN A 172 -2.27 12.30 -14.46
CA GLN A 172 -2.48 12.71 -15.85
C GLN A 172 -2.60 14.22 -15.98
N GLU A 173 -3.45 14.85 -15.15
CA GLU A 173 -3.63 16.30 -15.12
C GLU A 173 -2.31 17.04 -14.83
N VAL A 174 -1.54 16.53 -13.85
CA VAL A 174 -0.26 17.13 -13.44
C VAL A 174 0.80 16.99 -14.55
N VAL A 175 0.84 15.86 -15.25
CA VAL A 175 1.74 15.65 -16.39
C VAL A 175 1.37 16.53 -17.58
N GLU A 176 0.08 16.72 -17.87
CA GLU A 176 -0.37 17.65 -18.91
C GLU A 176 -0.05 19.10 -18.56
N ALA A 177 -0.24 19.51 -17.30
CA ALA A 177 0.16 20.82 -16.81
C ALA A 177 1.66 21.06 -16.95
N ALA A 178 2.48 20.08 -16.57
CA ALA A 178 3.94 20.14 -16.67
C ALA A 178 4.44 20.40 -18.11
N LYS A 179 3.79 19.80 -19.11
CA LYS A 179 4.12 20.01 -20.53
C LYS A 179 3.80 21.43 -21.02
N ASN A 180 2.88 22.11 -20.35
CA ASN A 180 2.38 23.44 -20.75
C ASN A 180 3.05 24.59 -19.98
N ILE A 181 3.95 24.31 -19.03
CA ILE A 181 4.70 25.36 -18.33
C ILE A 181 5.60 26.08 -19.33
N SER A 182 5.41 27.39 -19.48
CA SER A 182 6.34 28.23 -20.24
C SER A 182 7.50 28.70 -19.37
N ARG A 183 8.71 28.76 -19.94
CA ARG A 183 9.86 29.36 -19.25
C ARG A 183 9.57 30.83 -18.96
N GLN A 184 9.83 31.25 -17.73
CA GLN A 184 9.55 32.63 -17.30
C GLN A 184 10.47 33.65 -17.97
N GLU A 185 11.71 33.24 -18.26
CA GLU A 185 12.78 34.12 -18.71
C GLU A 185 13.19 35.14 -17.62
N GLY A 186 14.45 35.58 -17.68
CA GLY A 186 14.98 36.50 -16.67
C GLY A 186 16.50 36.58 -16.71
N ARG A 187 17.03 37.75 -16.35
CA ARG A 187 18.47 38.04 -16.30
C ARG A 187 19.13 37.56 -15.01
N GLU A 188 18.34 37.22 -14.01
CA GLU A 188 18.81 36.79 -12.70
C GLU A 188 18.28 35.39 -12.34
N THR A 189 18.98 34.76 -11.41
CA THR A 189 18.69 33.41 -10.89
C THR A 189 18.63 33.48 -9.37
N ARG A 190 17.48 33.93 -8.84
CA ARG A 190 17.32 34.18 -7.39
C ARG A 190 16.90 32.92 -6.62
N THR A 191 17.75 31.90 -6.60
CA THR A 191 17.46 30.60 -5.97
C THR A 191 17.12 30.72 -4.47
N ALA A 192 17.89 31.51 -3.72
CA ALA A 192 17.64 31.69 -2.28
C ALA A 192 16.27 32.33 -2.00
N PHE A 193 15.87 33.31 -2.82
CA PHE A 193 14.56 33.94 -2.73
C PHE A 193 13.43 32.96 -3.06
N ALA A 194 13.63 32.09 -4.06
CA ALA A 194 12.67 31.06 -4.43
C ALA A 194 12.45 30.06 -3.30
N ILE A 195 13.52 29.58 -2.66
CA ILE A 195 13.44 28.63 -1.54
C ILE A 195 12.70 29.23 -0.34
N HIS A 196 12.89 30.52 -0.05
CA HIS A 196 12.14 31.19 1.04
C HIS A 196 10.64 31.35 0.72
N ARG A 197 10.26 31.27 -0.57
CA ARG A 197 8.88 31.50 -1.03
C ARG A 197 8.11 30.21 -1.33
N ALA A 198 8.84 29.11 -1.52
CA ALA A 198 8.31 27.76 -1.72
C ALA A 198 7.76 27.18 -0.42
#